data_AF-A0A5K0VC05-F1
#
_entry.id   AF-A0A5K0VC05-F1
#
_cell.length_a   1.000
_cell.length_b   1.000
_cell.length_c   1.000
_cell.angle_alpha   90.00
_cell.angle_beta   90.00
_cell.angle_gamma   90.00
#
_symmetry.space_group_name_H-M   'P 1'
#
loop_
_entity.id
_entity.type
_entity.pdbx_description
1 polymer ?
#
loop_
_entity_poly.entity_id
_entity_poly.type
_entity_poly.pdbx_seq_one_letter_code
_entity_poly.pdbx_strand_id
1 'polypeptide(L)' 'GIALRGLFIIDKEGVIQHSTINNLAIGRSVDETLRTLQ' A
#
# COMPACT_ATOMS: atom_id res chain seq x y z
N GLY A 1 -7.55 -15.04 13.82
CA GLY A 1 -7.70 -13.61 13.47
C GLY A 1 -7.53 -13.44 11.98
N ILE A 2 -8.06 -12.35 11.40
CA ILE A 2 -7.99 -12.06 9.95
C ILE A 2 -6.98 -10.94 9.72
N ALA A 3 -6.17 -11.04 8.66
CA ALA A 3 -5.19 -10.02 8.32
C ALA A 3 -5.86 -8.73 7.79
N LEU A 4 -5.30 -7.57 8.15
CA LEU A 4 -5.71 -6.27 7.63
C LEU A 4 -5.22 -6.07 6.18
N ARG A 5 -5.78 -5.10 5.45
CA ARG A 5 -5.41 -4.85 4.05
C ARG A 5 -4.19 -3.93 3.97
N GLY A 6 -3.02 -4.51 3.72
CA GLY A 6 -1.78 -3.79 3.47
C GLY A 6 -1.52 -3.51 1.98
N LEU A 7 -0.89 -2.38 1.68
CA LEU A 7 -0.24 -2.06 0.41
C LEU A 7 1.21 -1.66 0.71
N PHE A 8 2.15 -2.24 -0.05
CA PHE A 8 3.58 -1.97 0.09
C PHE A 8 4.16 -1.63 -1.28
N ILE A 9 4.98 -0.59 -1.35
CA ILE A 9 5.79 -0.26 -2.52
C ILE A 9 7.23 -0.59 -2.17
N ILE A 10 7.84 -1.44 -2.98
CA ILE A 10 9.21 -1.96 -2.81
C ILE A 10 10.00 -1.56 -4.05
N ASP A 11 11.19 -1.01 -3.84
CA ASP A 11 12.08 -0.66 -4.94
C ASP A 11 12.86 -1.87 -5.48
N LYS A 12 13.74 -1.63 -6.46
CA LYS A 12 14.55 -2.67 -7.10
C LYS A 12 15.64 -3.25 -6.19
N GLU A 13 15.98 -2.56 -5.11
CA GLU A 13 16.96 -3.01 -4.10
C GLU A 13 16.29 -3.84 -3.00
N GLY A 14 14.96 -3.96 -3.04
CA GLY A 14 14.18 -4.72 -2.07
C GLY A 14 13.82 -3.90 -0.81
N VAL A 15 13.99 -2.58 -0.84
CA VAL A 15 13.68 -1.70 0.29
C VAL A 15 12.23 -1.21 0.19
N ILE A 16 11.52 -1.23 1.32
CA ILE A 16 10.15 -0.71 1.42
C ILE A 16 10.21 0.81 1.41
N GLN A 17 9.60 1.42 0.41
CA GLN A 17 9.53 2.88 0.25
C GLN A 17 8.19 3.45 0.71
N HIS A 18 7.13 2.62 0.74
CA HIS A 18 5.81 3.04 1.21
C HIS A 18 5.04 1.87 1.81
N SER A 19 4.29 2.14 2.88
CA SER A 19 3.39 1.17 3.52
C SER A 19 2.09 1.84 3.92
N THR A 20 0.97 1.32 3.45
CA THR A 20 -0.36 1.73 3.88
C THR A 20 -1.13 0.54 4.42
N ILE A 21 -1.71 0.66 5.61
CA ILE A 21 -2.51 -0.39 6.26
C ILE A 21 -3.93 0.15 6.49
N ASN A 22 -4.92 -0.53 5.93
CA ASN A 22 -6.33 -0.18 6.06
C ASN A 22 -7.12 -1.26 6.80
N ASN A 23 -8.13 -0.82 7.55
CA ASN A 23 -9.12 -1.71 8.12
C ASN A 23 -10.01 -2.33 7.04
N LEU A 24 -10.68 -3.45 7.35
CA LEU A 24 -11.32 -4.35 6.38
C LEU A 24 -12.41 -3.69 5.49
N ALA A 25 -12.97 -2.55 5.90
CA ALA A 25 -14.10 -1.88 5.24
C ALA A 25 -13.74 -0.58 4.50
N ILE A 26 -12.47 -0.20 4.43
CA ILE A 26 -12.03 1.03 3.75
C ILE A 26 -11.52 0.70 2.34
N GLY A 27 -12.09 1.38 1.35
CA GLY A 27 -11.67 1.26 -0.05
C GLY A 27 -10.26 1.84 -0.29
N ARG A 28 -9.59 1.39 -1.35
CA ARG A 28 -8.29 1.92 -1.79
C ARG A 28 -8.52 2.85 -2.97
N SER A 29 -7.89 4.03 -2.97
CA SER A 29 -7.83 4.89 -4.16
C SER A 29 -6.67 4.43 -5.04
N VAL A 30 -6.97 4.04 -6.29
CA VAL A 30 -5.96 3.67 -7.28
C VAL A 30 -5.14 4.89 -7.68
N ASP A 31 -5.77 6.06 -7.76
CA ASP A 31 -5.12 7.31 -8.15
C ASP A 31 -4.02 7.72 -7.16
N GLU A 32 -4.24 7.54 -5.85
CA GLU A 32 -3.24 7.85 -4.83
C GLU A 32 -2.06 6.86 -4.84
N THR A 33 -2.33 5.61 -5.22
CA THR A 33 -1.28 4.61 -5.43
C THR A 33 -0.39 5.03 -6.60
N LEU A 34 -0.99 5.45 -7.72
CA LEU A 34 -0.25 5.88 -8.92
C LEU A 34 0.58 7.15 -8.67
N ARG A 35 0.05 8.11 -7.89
CA ARG A 35 0.78 9.33 -7.49
C ARG A 35 2.03 9.01 -6.65
N THR A 36 1.93 8.03 -5.75
CA THR A 36 3.06 7.63 -4.89
C THR A 36 4.15 6.87 -5.67
N LEU A 37 3.83 6.34 -6.84
CA LEU A 37 4.79 5.68 -7.73
C LEU A 37 5.58 6.65 -8.63
N GLN A 38 5.16 7.91 -8.77
CA GLN A 38 5.87 8.95 -9.52
C GLN A 38 7.02 9.54 -8.69
#